data_AF-A0ABD3QP30-F1
#
_entry.id   AF-A0ABD3QP30-F1
#
_cell.length_a   1.000
_cell.length_b   1.000
_cell.length_c   1.000
_cell.angle_alpha   90.00
_cell.angle_beta   90.00
_cell.angle_gamma   90.00
#
_symmetry.space_group_name_H-M   'P 1'
#
loop_
_entity.id
_entity.type
_entity.pdbx_description
1 polymer ?
#
loop_
_entity_poly.entity_id
_entity_poly.type
_entity_poly.pdbx_seq_one_letter_code
_entity_poly.pdbx_strand_id
1 'polypeptide(L)'
;MPPRDVCYVVHLMLRSLRSADAYNDDYYHWSVATNGTVGSGSIIANGGGGGASSAPPPNPVWKEIKVIAKAREERYHTSVRARARTFADKNRSLGQLDKANVKRPRALLDTPVMRMDGGDGDVDSGEAAAAADSRYESERQSCRIRLWKARVAIDKGHTALLSLIELRRLIQANVGVPGLVGELMVDVKANVDLLHSSLGVIVKIDSREGKTIEVDGGRLAGTLSMPKGRVLCARAIEEGILPHSSACALLPTAMGCILSSQSSADGEDRLIRALTGLILLTNPGVDPSIFCRCLDVPISLVRDGKKDVSAIAGSIMRMNLLHAILSMGKDVCAGSRASEEWFRREEIFGGILEESQK
;
A
#
# COMPACT_ATOMS: atom_id res chain seq x y z
N MET A 1 14.66 -25.63 31.22
CA MET A 1 14.53 -24.16 31.36
C MET A 1 13.16 -23.88 31.95
N PRO A 2 13.04 -23.22 33.11
CA PRO A 2 11.74 -22.99 33.72
C PRO A 2 10.88 -22.07 32.83
N PRO A 3 9.54 -22.22 32.83
CA PRO A 3 8.63 -21.44 31.98
C PRO A 3 8.80 -19.92 32.14
N ARG A 4 9.22 -19.49 33.33
CA ARG A 4 9.51 -18.09 33.66
C ARG A 4 10.66 -17.51 32.83
N ASP A 5 11.68 -18.32 32.55
CA ASP A 5 12.86 -17.89 31.79
C ASP A 5 12.55 -17.85 30.30
N VAL A 6 11.72 -18.78 29.81
CA VAL A 6 11.22 -18.76 28.43
C VAL A 6 10.36 -17.52 28.21
N CYS A 7 9.42 -17.22 29.13
CA CYS A 7 8.64 -15.99 29.09
C CYS A 7 9.51 -14.74 29.17
N TYR A 8 10.55 -14.73 30.00
CA TYR A 8 11.48 -13.61 30.12
C TYR A 8 12.27 -13.38 28.83
N VAL A 9 12.83 -14.44 28.24
CA VAL A 9 13.59 -14.37 26.98
C VAL A 9 12.68 -13.96 25.82
N VAL A 10 11.47 -14.51 25.75
CA VAL A 10 10.46 -14.10 24.76
C VAL A 10 10.06 -12.64 24.96
N HIS A 11 9.81 -12.19 26.20
CA HIS A 11 9.54 -10.78 26.47
C HIS A 11 10.71 -9.88 26.11
N LEU A 12 11.95 -10.29 26.39
CA LEU A 12 13.16 -9.53 26.13
C LEU A 12 13.42 -9.40 24.62
N MET A 13 13.23 -10.49 23.88
CA MET A 13 13.36 -10.55 22.42
C MET A 13 12.25 -9.75 21.73
N LEU A 14 11.01 -9.90 22.18
CA LEU A 14 9.85 -9.18 21.63
C LEU A 14 9.71 -7.74 22.14
N ARG A 15 10.48 -7.31 23.16
CA ARG A 15 10.42 -5.94 23.71
C ARG A 15 10.72 -4.89 22.65
N SER A 16 11.65 -5.18 21.76
CA SER A 16 12.02 -4.30 20.62
C SER A 16 10.92 -4.19 19.56
N LEU A 17 9.97 -5.14 19.55
CA LEU A 17 8.79 -5.13 18.69
C LEU A 17 7.55 -4.54 19.39
N ARG A 18 7.60 -4.39 20.72
CA ARG A 18 6.50 -3.93 21.60
C ARG A 18 6.57 -2.44 21.98
N SER A 19 7.51 -1.69 21.41
CA SER A 19 7.75 -0.29 21.77
C SER A 19 7.99 0.55 20.52
N ALA A 20 6.97 0.62 19.66
CA ALA A 20 6.95 1.64 18.62
C ALA A 20 6.17 2.87 19.07
N ASP A 21 5.12 2.70 19.89
CA ASP A 21 4.34 3.77 20.51
C ASP A 21 3.38 3.16 21.54
N ALA A 22 3.65 3.32 22.84
CA ALA A 22 2.83 2.70 23.90
C ALA A 22 1.36 3.16 23.91
N TYR A 23 1.03 4.28 23.26
CA TYR A 23 -0.35 4.80 23.18
C TYR A 23 -1.06 4.38 21.89
N ASN A 24 -0.34 4.27 20.77
CA ASN A 24 -0.90 3.70 19.55
C ASN A 24 -0.97 2.17 19.59
N ASP A 25 -0.06 1.50 20.31
CA ASP A 25 -0.10 0.05 20.46
C ASP A 25 -1.42 -0.37 21.13
N ASP A 26 -1.91 0.35 22.15
CA ASP A 26 -3.21 0.10 22.77
C ASP A 26 -4.38 0.34 21.79
N TYR A 27 -4.33 1.41 20.99
CA TYR A 27 -5.35 1.71 19.98
C TYR A 27 -5.40 0.66 18.86
N TYR A 28 -4.23 0.26 18.33
CA TYR A 28 -4.14 -0.75 17.27
C TYR A 28 -4.41 -2.16 17.80
N HIS A 29 -3.95 -2.51 19.00
CA HIS A 29 -4.32 -3.76 19.68
C HIS A 29 -5.81 -3.82 19.94
N TRP A 30 -6.45 -2.72 20.34
CA TRP A 30 -7.91 -2.67 20.49
C TRP A 30 -8.61 -2.89 19.15
N SER A 31 -8.19 -2.22 18.08
CA SER A 31 -8.76 -2.40 16.74
C SER A 31 -8.58 -3.83 16.17
N VAL A 32 -7.45 -4.48 16.47
CA VAL A 32 -7.16 -5.86 16.05
C VAL A 32 -7.94 -6.85 16.91
N ALA A 33 -8.07 -6.60 18.22
CA ALA A 33 -8.85 -7.43 19.12
C ALA A 33 -10.34 -7.40 18.78
N THR A 34 -10.90 -6.24 18.41
CA THR A 34 -12.29 -6.10 17.96
C THR A 34 -12.52 -6.71 16.58
N ASN A 35 -11.58 -6.53 15.64
CA ASN A 35 -11.69 -7.12 14.29
C ASN A 35 -11.46 -8.65 14.30
N GLY A 36 -10.76 -9.19 15.31
CA GLY A 36 -10.55 -10.62 15.48
C GLY A 36 -11.70 -11.34 16.20
N THR A 37 -12.55 -10.62 16.93
CA THR A 37 -13.75 -11.17 17.60
C THR A 37 -15.02 -11.03 16.77
N VAL A 38 -15.06 -10.09 15.82
CA VAL A 38 -16.18 -9.93 14.88
C VAL A 38 -15.73 -10.39 13.50
N GLY A 39 -15.95 -11.67 13.20
CA GLY A 39 -15.76 -12.20 11.86
C GLY A 39 -16.57 -11.41 10.82
N SER A 40 -15.96 -11.17 9.66
CA SER A 40 -16.60 -10.80 8.39
C SER A 40 -17.87 -9.96 8.45
N GLY A 41 -17.73 -8.66 8.20
CA GLY A 41 -18.81 -7.84 7.65
C GLY A 41 -19.19 -6.64 8.52
N SER A 42 -19.31 -5.48 7.87
CA SER A 42 -19.83 -4.22 8.40
C SER A 42 -18.81 -3.27 9.04
N ILE A 43 -18.09 -2.54 8.19
CA ILE A 43 -17.65 -1.17 8.50
C ILE A 43 -18.45 -0.22 7.58
N ILE A 44 -19.77 -0.23 7.75
CA ILE A 44 -20.61 0.95 7.48
C ILE A 44 -21.57 1.06 8.66
N ALA A 45 -21.10 1.67 9.75
CA ALA A 45 -21.99 2.10 10.83
C ALA A 45 -22.35 3.57 10.59
N ASN A 46 -23.25 3.78 9.62
CA ASN A 46 -24.10 4.95 9.55
C ASN A 46 -25.54 4.41 9.66
N GLY A 47 -26.17 4.54 10.83
CA GLY A 47 -27.55 4.13 11.07
C GLY A 47 -27.71 3.15 12.24
N GLY A 48 -28.63 3.47 13.15
CA GLY A 48 -28.79 2.85 14.46
C GLY A 48 -29.16 1.36 14.45
N GLY A 49 -28.70 0.66 15.49
CA GLY A 49 -29.06 -0.71 15.81
C GLY A 49 -28.35 -1.13 17.09
N GLY A 50 -29.07 -1.15 18.21
CA GLY A 50 -28.53 -1.52 19.52
C GLY A 50 -28.15 -2.99 19.59
N GLY A 51 -26.95 -3.27 20.09
CA GLY A 51 -26.49 -4.62 20.40
C GLY A 51 -25.04 -4.63 20.88
N ALA A 52 -24.87 -4.96 22.17
CA ALA A 52 -23.61 -5.20 22.90
C ALA A 52 -22.61 -4.03 22.99
N SER A 53 -22.41 -3.55 24.22
CA SER A 53 -21.50 -2.50 24.64
C SER A 53 -20.03 -2.82 24.33
N SER A 54 -19.55 -2.49 23.13
CA SER A 54 -18.14 -2.13 22.97
C SER A 54 -18.01 -0.66 23.36
N ALA A 55 -17.34 -0.37 24.48
CA ALA A 55 -16.96 1.00 24.80
C ALA A 55 -16.28 1.63 23.58
N PRO A 56 -16.56 2.90 23.22
CA PRO A 56 -15.92 3.52 22.08
C PRO A 56 -14.40 3.44 22.26
N PRO A 57 -13.63 3.18 21.18
CA PRO A 57 -12.17 3.12 21.26
C PRO A 57 -11.64 4.38 21.95
N PRO A 58 -10.59 4.27 22.78
CA PRO A 58 -10.00 5.44 23.40
C PRO A 58 -9.60 6.45 22.33
N ASN A 59 -9.88 7.73 22.58
CA ASN A 59 -9.54 8.78 21.65
C ASN A 59 -8.03 8.84 21.44
N PRO A 60 -7.56 8.95 20.18
CA PRO A 60 -6.15 9.14 19.92
C PRO A 60 -5.62 10.41 20.60
N VAL A 61 -4.35 10.37 20.97
CA VAL A 61 -3.72 11.39 21.80
C VAL A 61 -3.04 12.44 20.91
N TRP A 62 -3.25 13.73 21.21
CA TRP A 62 -2.69 14.85 20.43
C TRP A 62 -1.15 14.84 20.34
N LYS A 63 -0.63 15.44 19.26
CA LYS A 63 0.80 15.51 18.90
C LYS A 63 1.74 15.94 20.03
N GLU A 64 1.35 16.89 20.87
CA GLU A 64 2.20 17.38 21.96
C GLU A 64 2.48 16.28 22.99
N ILE A 65 1.45 15.51 23.35
CA ILE A 65 1.60 14.40 24.29
C ILE A 65 2.40 13.28 23.63
N LYS A 66 2.26 13.07 22.32
CA LYS A 66 3.11 12.14 21.56
C LYS A 66 4.58 12.58 21.51
N VAL A 67 4.85 13.86 21.33
CA VAL A 67 6.21 14.42 21.35
C VAL A 67 6.83 14.28 22.74
N ILE A 68 6.06 14.54 23.80
CA ILE A 68 6.50 14.33 25.19
C ILE A 68 6.79 12.85 25.46
N ALA A 69 5.91 11.95 25.02
CA ALA A 69 6.07 10.51 25.19
C ALA A 69 7.29 9.98 24.43
N LYS A 70 7.46 10.39 23.16
CA LYS A 70 8.63 10.03 22.35
C LYS A 70 9.93 10.57 22.95
N ALA A 71 9.93 11.81 23.44
CA ALA A 71 11.09 12.38 24.13
C ALA A 71 11.40 11.62 25.43
N ARG A 72 10.37 11.17 26.17
CA ARG A 72 10.54 10.34 27.37
C ARG A 72 11.10 8.96 27.04
N GLU A 73 10.65 8.36 25.95
CA GLU A 73 11.14 7.07 25.45
C GLU A 73 12.58 7.17 24.93
N GLU A 74 12.92 8.20 24.16
CA GLU A 74 14.29 8.46 23.71
C GLU A 74 15.22 8.68 24.91
N ARG A 75 14.79 9.45 25.93
CA ARG A 75 15.52 9.59 27.19
C ARG A 75 15.68 8.26 27.93
N TYR A 76 14.66 7.40 27.91
CA TYR A 76 14.74 6.07 28.49
C TYR A 76 15.74 5.18 27.74
N HIS A 77 15.70 5.15 26.40
CA HIS A 77 16.64 4.38 25.59
C HIS A 77 18.08 4.87 25.74
N THR A 78 18.32 6.19 25.76
CA THR A 78 19.67 6.72 25.99
C THR A 78 20.15 6.38 27.39
N SER A 79 19.30 6.47 28.41
CA SER A 79 19.60 6.05 29.78
C SER A 79 19.89 4.55 29.89
N VAL A 80 19.11 3.70 29.21
CA VAL A 80 19.35 2.25 29.17
C VAL A 80 20.63 1.92 28.42
N ARG A 81 20.92 2.57 27.28
CA ARG A 81 22.19 2.41 26.56
C ARG A 81 23.38 2.86 27.39
N ALA A 82 23.26 3.99 28.09
CA ALA A 82 24.31 4.46 29.00
C ALA A 82 24.54 3.46 30.13
N ARG A 83 23.48 2.96 30.77
CA ARG A 83 23.58 1.91 31.80
C ARG A 83 24.19 0.62 31.25
N ALA A 84 23.78 0.18 30.07
CA ALA A 84 24.32 -1.01 29.41
C ALA A 84 25.82 -0.84 29.08
N ARG A 85 26.24 0.34 28.61
CA ARG A 85 27.66 0.68 28.41
C ARG A 85 28.43 0.63 29.73
N THR A 86 27.94 1.32 30.77
CA THR A 86 28.60 1.28 32.09
C THR A 86 28.66 -0.12 32.69
N PHE A 87 27.68 -0.98 32.41
CA PHE A 87 27.68 -2.38 32.84
C PHE A 87 28.69 -3.21 32.04
N ALA A 88 28.78 -3.01 30.72
CA ALA A 88 29.76 -3.66 29.87
C ALA A 88 31.20 -3.27 30.28
N ASP A 89 31.43 -1.98 30.53
CA ASP A 89 32.72 -1.44 30.97
C ASP A 89 33.12 -2.00 32.35
N LYS A 90 32.18 -2.06 33.29
CA LYS A 90 32.43 -2.58 34.65
C LYS A 90 32.66 -4.09 34.70
N ASN A 91 31.90 -4.85 33.91
CA ASN A 91 31.94 -6.31 33.95
C ASN A 91 32.85 -6.92 32.87
N ARG A 92 33.56 -6.10 32.09
CA ARG A 92 34.42 -6.51 30.96
C ARG A 92 33.74 -7.54 30.04
N SER A 93 32.41 -7.43 29.89
CA SER A 93 31.68 -8.33 29.00
C SER A 93 31.94 -7.87 27.57
N LEU A 94 32.55 -8.74 26.76
CA LEU A 94 32.88 -8.49 25.36
C LEU A 94 31.69 -7.87 24.59
N GLY A 95 32.01 -6.74 23.96
CA GLY A 95 31.19 -5.87 23.12
C GLY A 95 29.84 -6.42 22.66
N GLN A 96 28.77 -5.78 23.11
CA GLN A 96 27.59 -5.69 22.25
C GLN A 96 28.01 -4.90 21.01
N LEU A 97 28.26 -5.61 19.90
CA LEU A 97 28.27 -5.01 18.58
C LEU A 97 26.99 -4.18 18.47
N ASP A 98 27.13 -2.87 18.27
CA ASP A 98 26.03 -1.99 17.89
C ASP A 98 25.42 -2.60 16.64
N LYS A 99 24.38 -3.43 16.81
CA LYS A 99 23.67 -4.05 15.70
C LYS A 99 23.29 -2.91 14.78
N ALA A 100 23.89 -2.91 13.58
CA ALA A 100 23.71 -1.87 12.59
C ALA A 100 22.23 -1.52 12.55
N ASN A 101 21.94 -0.24 12.77
CA ASN A 101 20.58 0.24 12.98
C ASN A 101 19.68 -0.29 11.85
N VAL A 102 18.81 -1.25 12.19
CA VAL A 102 17.88 -1.91 11.25
C VAL A 102 17.00 -0.88 10.52
N LYS A 103 16.90 0.35 11.07
CA LYS A 103 16.20 1.50 10.49
C LYS A 103 16.92 2.16 9.29
N ARG A 104 18.17 1.79 8.95
CA ARG A 104 18.91 2.27 7.76
C ARG A 104 19.35 1.09 6.88
N PRO A 105 18.44 0.49 6.10
CA PRO A 105 18.72 -0.70 5.29
C PRO A 105 19.61 -0.47 4.07
N ARG A 106 20.01 0.78 3.75
CA ARG A 106 20.95 1.05 2.64
C ARG A 106 22.27 0.30 2.80
N ALA A 107 22.77 0.15 4.02
CA ALA A 107 24.01 -0.57 4.30
C ALA A 107 23.92 -2.11 4.15
N LEU A 108 22.70 -2.68 4.06
CA LEU A 108 22.49 -4.13 3.84
C LEU A 108 22.31 -4.47 2.35
N LEU A 109 22.00 -3.47 1.52
CA LEU A 109 21.88 -3.64 0.07
C LEU A 109 23.24 -3.65 -0.64
N ASP A 110 24.26 -3.07 -0.01
CA ASP A 110 25.67 -3.18 -0.41
C ASP A 110 26.31 -4.43 0.21
N THR A 111 25.59 -5.56 0.21
CA THR A 111 26.26 -6.84 0.42
C THR A 111 26.93 -7.21 -0.90
N PRO A 112 28.27 -7.14 -1.00
CA PRO A 112 28.95 -7.69 -2.17
C PRO A 112 28.52 -9.16 -2.24
N VAL A 113 27.92 -9.54 -3.37
CA VAL A 113 27.77 -10.95 -3.69
C VAL A 113 29.20 -11.47 -3.71
N MET A 114 29.56 -12.36 -2.76
CA MET A 114 30.87 -12.99 -2.80
C MET A 114 30.99 -13.61 -4.18
N ARG A 115 31.89 -13.07 -5.00
CA ARG A 115 32.39 -13.76 -6.17
C ARG A 115 32.94 -15.06 -5.62
N MET A 116 32.28 -16.17 -5.93
CA MET A 116 32.98 -17.44 -5.97
C MET A 116 34.02 -17.22 -7.06
N ASP A 117 35.26 -16.93 -6.67
CA ASP A 117 36.41 -17.05 -7.56
C ASP A 117 36.42 -18.52 -8.02
N GLY A 118 35.77 -18.75 -9.16
CA GLY A 118 35.94 -19.95 -9.95
C GLY A 118 37.40 -19.98 -10.37
N GLY A 119 38.03 -21.10 -10.07
CA GLY A 119 39.47 -21.28 -10.14
C GLY A 119 40.10 -20.87 -11.46
N ASP A 120 41.33 -20.39 -11.30
CA ASP A 120 42.44 -20.42 -12.25
C ASP A 120 42.26 -21.57 -13.29
N GLY A 121 41.94 -21.20 -14.52
CA GLY A 121 41.48 -22.13 -15.56
C GLY A 121 41.36 -21.45 -16.91
N ASP A 122 42.52 -21.10 -17.45
CA ASP A 122 42.83 -20.69 -18.83
C ASP A 122 41.95 -21.33 -19.92
N VAL A 123 40.96 -20.59 -20.47
CA VAL A 123 40.46 -20.77 -21.85
C VAL A 123 39.91 -19.45 -22.40
N ASP A 124 40.56 -18.98 -23.46
CA ASP A 124 40.36 -17.79 -24.30
C ASP A 124 38.98 -17.67 -24.99
N SER A 125 37.89 -17.67 -24.20
CA SER A 125 36.50 -17.57 -24.68
C SER A 125 35.58 -16.74 -23.75
N GLY A 126 36.18 -15.93 -22.87
CA GLY A 126 35.53 -15.37 -21.67
C GLY A 126 34.94 -13.96 -21.75
N GLU A 127 35.19 -13.15 -22.79
CA GLU A 127 34.72 -11.75 -22.81
C GLU A 127 33.19 -11.63 -23.00
N ALA A 128 32.58 -12.47 -23.83
CA ALA A 128 31.12 -12.46 -24.02
C ALA A 128 30.37 -13.02 -22.80
N ALA A 129 30.96 -14.02 -22.11
CA ALA A 129 30.41 -14.59 -20.89
C ALA A 129 30.53 -13.62 -19.69
N ALA A 130 31.68 -12.97 -19.52
CA ALA A 130 31.88 -11.95 -18.48
C ALA A 130 31.00 -10.70 -18.68
N ALA A 131 30.75 -10.29 -19.94
CA ALA A 131 29.83 -9.20 -20.25
C ALA A 131 28.36 -9.59 -20.01
N ALA A 132 27.97 -10.84 -20.31
CA ALA A 132 26.64 -11.36 -20.01
C ALA A 132 26.39 -11.48 -18.50
N ASP A 133 27.38 -11.95 -17.73
CA ASP A 133 27.33 -12.02 -16.26
C ASP A 133 27.26 -10.61 -15.64
N SER A 134 28.03 -9.65 -16.16
CA SER A 134 27.98 -8.25 -15.71
C SER A 134 26.60 -7.60 -15.96
N ARG A 135 25.98 -7.87 -17.12
CA ARG A 135 24.63 -7.39 -17.44
C ARG A 135 23.58 -8.02 -16.54
N TYR A 136 23.67 -9.33 -16.30
CA TYR A 136 22.76 -10.05 -15.39
C TYR A 136 22.86 -9.52 -13.95
N GLU A 137 24.08 -9.25 -13.45
CA GLU A 137 24.28 -8.64 -12.13
C GLU A 137 23.70 -7.22 -12.03
N SER A 138 23.86 -6.40 -13.07
CA SER A 138 23.30 -5.05 -13.15
C SER A 138 21.77 -5.05 -13.17
N GLU A 139 21.17 -5.99 -13.92
CA GLU A 139 19.72 -6.20 -13.97
C GLU A 139 19.18 -6.67 -12.61
N ARG A 140 19.87 -7.63 -11.96
CA ARG A 140 19.54 -8.09 -10.61
C ARG A 140 19.62 -6.96 -9.59
N GLN A 141 20.67 -6.13 -9.65
CA GLN A 141 20.80 -4.97 -8.76
C GLN A 141 19.69 -3.95 -8.99
N SER A 142 19.35 -3.68 -10.25
CA SER A 142 18.23 -2.81 -10.61
C SER A 142 16.90 -3.32 -10.08
N CYS A 143 16.63 -4.62 -10.19
CA CYS A 143 15.44 -5.26 -9.63
C CYS A 143 15.39 -5.13 -8.10
N ARG A 144 16.51 -5.36 -7.39
CA ARG A 144 16.61 -5.15 -5.94
C ARG A 144 16.31 -3.72 -5.55
N ILE A 145 16.87 -2.74 -6.26
CA ILE A 145 16.64 -1.32 -6.01
C ILE A 145 15.16 -0.95 -6.22
N ARG A 146 14.52 -1.43 -7.30
CA ARG A 146 13.09 -1.18 -7.57
C ARG A 146 12.20 -1.76 -6.46
N LEU A 147 12.45 -3.01 -6.08
CA LEU A 147 11.71 -3.68 -5.01
C LEU A 147 11.88 -2.96 -3.66
N TRP A 148 13.09 -2.49 -3.34
CA TRP A 148 13.33 -1.72 -2.13
C TRP A 148 12.61 -0.36 -2.16
N LYS A 149 12.67 0.36 -3.28
CA LYS A 149 11.92 1.62 -3.45
C LYS A 149 10.42 1.41 -3.24
N ALA A 150 9.87 0.33 -3.81
CA ALA A 150 8.47 -0.03 -3.60
C ALA A 150 8.15 -0.36 -2.14
N ARG A 151 9.02 -1.08 -1.41
CA ARG A 151 8.83 -1.35 0.03
C ARG A 151 8.82 -0.06 0.86
N VAL A 152 9.80 0.81 0.63
CA VAL A 152 9.86 2.11 1.33
C VAL A 152 8.64 2.97 1.01
N ALA A 153 8.17 2.97 -0.24
CA ALA A 153 6.95 3.67 -0.61
C ALA A 153 5.73 3.12 0.13
N ILE A 154 5.57 1.80 0.19
CA ILE A 154 4.48 1.12 0.90
C ILE A 154 4.51 1.42 2.40
N ASP A 155 5.67 1.35 3.05
CA ASP A 155 5.79 1.62 4.48
C ASP A 155 5.43 3.08 4.80
N LYS A 156 5.86 4.03 3.95
CA LYS A 156 5.44 5.44 4.04
C LYS A 156 3.94 5.60 3.84
N GLY A 157 3.36 4.90 2.86
CA GLY A 157 1.93 4.92 2.56
C GLY A 157 1.08 4.37 3.71
N HIS A 158 1.48 3.24 4.31
CA HIS A 158 0.81 2.71 5.51
C HIS A 158 0.92 3.66 6.69
N THR A 159 2.10 4.24 6.93
CA THR A 159 2.27 5.24 7.99
C THR A 159 1.34 6.45 7.78
N ALA A 160 1.22 6.93 6.54
CA ALA A 160 0.32 8.02 6.19
C ALA A 160 -1.16 7.63 6.35
N LEU A 161 -1.56 6.43 5.88
CA LEU A 161 -2.91 5.89 6.03
C LEU A 161 -3.33 5.84 7.51
N LEU A 162 -2.45 5.27 8.34
CA LEU A 162 -2.67 5.15 9.78
C LEU A 162 -2.80 6.52 10.45
N SER A 163 -1.94 7.47 10.06
CA SER A 163 -2.01 8.85 10.55
C SER A 163 -3.31 9.53 10.11
N LEU A 164 -3.81 9.28 8.89
CA LEU A 164 -5.07 9.85 8.40
C LEU A 164 -6.29 9.31 9.14
N ILE A 165 -6.31 8.00 9.45
CA ILE A 165 -7.37 7.39 10.28
C ILE A 165 -7.40 8.07 11.65
N GLU A 166 -6.22 8.32 12.22
CA GLU A 166 -6.09 8.98 13.51
C GLU A 166 -6.55 10.45 13.45
N LEU A 167 -6.05 11.21 12.48
CA LEU A 167 -6.43 12.61 12.26
C LEU A 167 -7.93 12.77 12.07
N ARG A 168 -8.59 11.84 11.33
CA ARG A 168 -10.05 11.83 11.18
C ARG A 168 -10.74 11.75 12.54
N ARG A 169 -10.31 10.88 13.44
CA ARG A 169 -10.88 10.76 14.78
C ARG A 169 -10.58 11.99 15.64
N LEU A 170 -9.37 12.55 15.56
CA LEU A 170 -9.01 13.79 16.27
C LEU A 170 -9.87 14.97 15.82
N ILE A 171 -10.12 15.11 14.51
CA ILE A 171 -11.00 16.17 13.97
C ILE A 171 -12.42 15.98 14.50
N GLN A 172 -12.94 14.74 14.46
CA GLN A 172 -14.28 14.43 14.97
C GLN A 172 -14.42 14.68 16.48
N ALA A 173 -13.38 14.44 17.27
CA ALA A 173 -13.38 14.70 18.70
C ALA A 173 -13.27 16.20 19.05
N ASN A 174 -12.70 17.01 18.16
CA ASN A 174 -12.38 18.43 18.41
C ASN A 174 -13.15 19.39 17.50
N VAL A 175 -14.31 18.99 16.97
CA VAL A 175 -15.14 19.82 16.07
C VAL A 175 -15.48 21.19 16.68
N GLY A 176 -15.54 21.29 18.01
CA GLY A 176 -15.81 22.55 18.73
C GLY A 176 -14.65 23.55 18.79
N VAL A 177 -13.44 23.21 18.33
CA VAL A 177 -12.25 24.06 18.42
C VAL A 177 -11.69 24.33 17.01
N PRO A 178 -12.16 25.39 16.31
CA PRO A 178 -11.86 25.59 14.89
C PRO A 178 -10.36 25.85 14.61
N GLY A 179 -9.63 26.50 15.53
CA GLY A 179 -8.19 26.72 15.38
C GLY A 179 -7.40 25.40 15.36
N LEU A 180 -7.77 24.48 16.25
CA LEU A 180 -7.16 23.16 16.35
C LEU A 180 -7.47 22.29 15.12
N VAL A 181 -8.71 22.35 14.63
CA VAL A 181 -9.11 21.67 13.38
C VAL A 181 -8.33 22.22 12.18
N GLY A 182 -8.09 23.54 12.12
CA GLY A 182 -7.27 24.16 11.09
C GLY A 182 -5.84 23.59 11.04
N GLU A 183 -5.20 23.42 12.19
CA GLU A 183 -3.88 22.79 12.29
C GLU A 183 -3.90 21.32 11.86
N LEU A 184 -4.90 20.54 12.30
CA LEU A 184 -5.06 19.14 11.88
C LEU A 184 -5.24 19.00 10.37
N MET A 185 -5.94 19.95 9.73
CA MET A 185 -6.15 19.90 8.28
C MET A 185 -4.86 20.10 7.47
N VAL A 186 -3.88 20.83 8.01
CA VAL A 186 -2.53 20.92 7.41
C VAL A 186 -1.86 19.55 7.42
N ASP A 187 -1.99 18.82 8.53
CA ASP A 187 -1.46 17.45 8.65
C ASP A 187 -2.18 16.46 7.77
N VAL A 188 -3.50 16.58 7.64
CA VAL A 188 -4.30 15.77 6.72
C VAL A 188 -3.76 15.95 5.31
N LYS A 189 -3.58 17.19 4.85
CA LYS A 189 -3.03 17.47 3.53
C LYS A 189 -1.64 16.84 3.33
N ALA A 190 -0.73 17.02 4.28
CA ALA A 190 0.61 16.44 4.20
C ALA A 190 0.60 14.91 4.13
N ASN A 191 -0.27 14.25 4.92
CA ASN A 191 -0.38 12.79 4.88
C ASN A 191 -1.11 12.29 3.62
N VAL A 192 -2.09 13.03 3.09
CA VAL A 192 -2.70 12.72 1.79
C VAL A 192 -1.67 12.81 0.67
N ASP A 193 -0.81 13.83 0.67
CA ASP A 193 0.25 13.97 -0.33
C ASP A 193 1.29 12.83 -0.24
N LEU A 194 1.62 12.40 0.99
CA LEU A 194 2.45 11.21 1.19
C LEU A 194 1.77 9.94 0.66
N LEU A 195 0.48 9.75 0.93
CA LEU A 195 -0.30 8.62 0.43
C LEU A 195 -0.36 8.62 -1.10
N HIS A 196 -0.67 9.76 -1.72
CA HIS A 196 -0.63 9.94 -3.17
C HIS A 196 0.73 9.55 -3.74
N SER A 197 1.82 10.06 -3.18
CA SER A 197 3.17 9.76 -3.66
C SER A 197 3.52 8.25 -3.55
N SER A 198 2.99 7.56 -2.54
CA SER A 198 3.21 6.11 -2.34
C SER A 198 2.46 5.23 -3.33
N LEU A 199 1.29 5.70 -3.79
CA LEU A 199 0.47 5.04 -4.81
C LEU A 199 0.78 5.52 -6.23
N GLY A 200 1.77 6.40 -6.40
CA GLY A 200 2.13 6.95 -7.72
C GLY A 200 1.11 7.96 -8.26
N VAL A 201 0.24 8.52 -7.43
CA VAL A 201 -0.68 9.60 -7.82
C VAL A 201 0.08 10.92 -7.79
N ILE A 202 0.06 11.64 -8.91
CA ILE A 202 0.66 12.96 -9.07
C ILE A 202 -0.47 13.95 -9.31
N VAL A 203 -0.61 14.88 -8.38
CA VAL A 203 -1.59 15.96 -8.48
C VAL A 203 -0.88 17.18 -9.06
N LYS A 204 -1.25 17.55 -10.29
CA LYS A 204 -0.79 18.80 -10.92
C LYS A 204 -1.88 19.85 -10.74
N ILE A 205 -1.45 21.06 -10.38
CA ILE A 205 -2.34 22.20 -10.18
C ILE A 205 -1.98 23.21 -11.25
N ASP A 206 -2.76 23.22 -12.33
CA ASP A 206 -2.56 24.16 -13.42
C ASP A 206 -3.33 25.45 -13.12
N SER A 207 -2.64 26.60 -13.20
CA SER A 207 -3.22 27.90 -12.83
C SER A 207 -4.38 28.35 -13.72
N ARG A 208 -4.66 27.64 -14.83
CA ARG A 208 -5.69 27.99 -15.82
C ARG A 208 -6.74 26.90 -16.07
N GLU A 209 -6.40 25.62 -15.86
CA GLU A 209 -7.26 24.48 -16.23
C GLU A 209 -7.70 23.59 -15.05
N GLY A 210 -7.35 23.99 -13.83
CA GLY A 210 -7.76 23.30 -12.61
C GLY A 210 -6.80 22.18 -12.20
N LYS A 211 -7.31 21.25 -11.39
CA LYS A 211 -6.53 20.18 -10.76
C LYS A 211 -6.55 18.94 -11.64
N THR A 212 -5.42 18.65 -12.30
CA THR A 212 -5.24 17.43 -13.10
C THR A 212 -4.59 16.34 -12.26
N ILE A 213 -5.10 15.11 -12.36
CA ILE A 213 -4.60 13.96 -11.61
C ILE A 213 -4.01 12.96 -12.59
N GLU A 214 -2.71 12.75 -12.48
CA GLU A 214 -1.96 11.78 -13.27
C GLU A 214 -1.50 10.62 -12.38
N VAL A 215 -1.38 9.44 -12.98
CA VAL A 215 -0.91 8.24 -12.27
C VAL A 215 0.37 7.74 -12.94
N ASP A 216 1.45 7.69 -12.17
CA ASP A 216 2.71 7.05 -12.55
C ASP A 216 2.52 5.52 -12.48
N GLY A 217 2.21 4.93 -13.64
CA GLY A 217 2.00 3.49 -13.76
C GLY A 217 3.20 2.64 -13.36
N GLY A 218 4.43 3.15 -13.51
CA GLY A 218 5.63 2.43 -13.09
C GLY A 218 5.74 2.31 -11.58
N ARG A 219 5.44 3.42 -10.85
CA ARG A 219 5.38 3.40 -9.39
C ARG A 219 4.22 2.56 -8.88
N LEU A 220 3.02 2.73 -9.45
CA LEU A 220 1.86 1.97 -9.02
C LEU A 220 2.05 0.47 -9.26
N ALA A 221 2.58 0.07 -10.42
CA ALA A 221 2.91 -1.33 -10.70
C ALA A 221 3.93 -1.89 -9.70
N GLY A 222 4.97 -1.11 -9.37
CA GLY A 222 5.93 -1.48 -8.33
C GLY A 222 5.27 -1.69 -6.96
N THR A 223 4.36 -0.79 -6.57
CA THR A 223 3.60 -0.90 -5.31
C THR A 223 2.65 -2.11 -5.31
N LEU A 224 1.86 -2.30 -6.38
CA LEU A 224 0.88 -3.37 -6.51
C LEU A 224 1.50 -4.75 -6.80
N SER A 225 2.78 -4.81 -7.19
CA SER A 225 3.51 -6.07 -7.30
C SER A 225 3.66 -6.79 -5.96
N MET A 226 3.56 -6.05 -4.85
CA MET A 226 3.70 -6.60 -3.50
C MET A 226 2.33 -6.72 -2.78
N PRO A 227 2.09 -7.80 -2.03
CA PRO A 227 0.83 -8.01 -1.30
C PRO A 227 0.46 -6.84 -0.37
N LYS A 228 1.43 -6.33 0.39
CA LYS A 228 1.21 -5.19 1.30
C LYS A 228 0.80 -3.90 0.58
N GLY A 229 1.23 -3.73 -0.67
CA GLY A 229 0.87 -2.57 -1.50
C GLY A 229 -0.53 -2.71 -2.08
N ARG A 230 -0.95 -3.93 -2.44
CA ARG A 230 -2.35 -4.22 -2.79
C ARG A 230 -3.28 -3.95 -1.63
N VAL A 231 -2.93 -4.42 -0.43
CA VAL A 231 -3.69 -4.15 0.80
C VAL A 231 -3.72 -2.65 1.13
N LEU A 232 -2.60 -1.93 0.98
CA LEU A 232 -2.56 -0.48 1.16
C LEU A 232 -3.55 0.24 0.24
N CYS A 233 -3.50 -0.07 -1.07
CA CYS A 233 -4.36 0.54 -2.07
C CYS A 233 -5.84 0.20 -1.79
N ALA A 234 -6.15 -1.07 -1.51
CA ALA A 234 -7.49 -1.51 -1.18
C ALA A 234 -8.06 -0.74 0.03
N ARG A 235 -7.29 -0.67 1.12
CA ARG A 235 -7.71 0.06 2.33
C ARG A 235 -7.86 1.56 2.10
N ALA A 236 -6.96 2.17 1.32
CA ALA A 236 -7.05 3.59 1.02
C ALA A 236 -8.36 3.95 0.30
N ILE A 237 -8.86 3.04 -0.56
CA ILE A 237 -10.13 3.16 -1.28
C ILE A 237 -11.32 2.82 -0.37
N GLU A 238 -11.31 1.65 0.29
CA GLU A 238 -12.38 1.17 1.18
C GLU A 238 -12.71 2.17 2.30
N GLU A 239 -11.68 2.75 2.92
CA GLU A 239 -11.85 3.67 4.07
C GLU A 239 -12.19 5.11 3.64
N GLY A 240 -12.26 5.38 2.32
CA GLY A 240 -12.52 6.71 1.76
C GLY A 240 -11.45 7.75 2.10
N ILE A 241 -10.23 7.30 2.40
CA ILE A 241 -9.11 8.18 2.79
C ILE A 241 -8.49 8.83 1.55
N LEU A 242 -8.44 8.09 0.45
CA LEU A 242 -8.02 8.62 -0.83
C LEU A 242 -9.15 9.50 -1.42
N PRO A 243 -8.87 10.74 -1.86
CA PRO A 243 -9.87 11.55 -2.54
C PRO A 243 -10.47 10.80 -3.72
N HIS A 244 -11.80 10.88 -3.89
CA HIS A 244 -12.53 10.11 -4.91
C HIS A 244 -11.95 10.27 -6.31
N SER A 245 -11.64 11.50 -6.73
CA SER A 245 -11.04 11.76 -8.04
C SER A 245 -9.67 11.09 -8.23
N SER A 246 -8.86 11.01 -7.16
CA SER A 246 -7.61 10.26 -7.17
C SER A 246 -7.85 8.74 -7.25
N ALA A 247 -8.84 8.23 -6.51
CA ALA A 247 -9.20 6.82 -6.54
C ALA A 247 -9.70 6.38 -7.93
N CYS A 248 -10.56 7.18 -8.57
CA CYS A 248 -11.02 6.91 -9.93
C CYS A 248 -9.87 6.98 -10.95
N ALA A 249 -8.94 7.94 -10.82
CA ALA A 249 -7.78 8.02 -11.71
C ALA A 249 -6.85 6.81 -11.59
N LEU A 250 -6.76 6.18 -10.41
CA LEU A 250 -5.99 4.95 -10.20
C LEU A 250 -6.62 3.73 -10.89
N LEU A 251 -7.94 3.71 -11.07
CA LEU A 251 -8.69 2.51 -11.48
C LEU A 251 -8.16 1.85 -12.77
N PRO A 252 -7.97 2.56 -13.91
CA PRO A 252 -7.48 1.92 -15.14
C PRO A 252 -6.07 1.34 -14.97
N THR A 253 -5.19 2.09 -14.30
CA THR A 253 -3.79 1.69 -14.12
C THR A 253 -3.66 0.51 -13.15
N ALA A 254 -4.44 0.52 -12.05
CA ALA A 254 -4.50 -0.58 -11.10
C ALA A 254 -5.07 -1.85 -11.74
N MET A 255 -6.12 -1.71 -12.55
CA MET A 255 -6.68 -2.80 -13.35
C MET A 255 -5.64 -3.37 -14.32
N GLY A 256 -4.87 -2.52 -15.01
CA GLY A 256 -3.77 -2.97 -15.87
C GLY A 256 -2.72 -3.78 -15.12
N CYS A 257 -2.38 -3.38 -13.90
CA CYS A 257 -1.45 -4.13 -13.05
C CYS A 257 -2.02 -5.50 -12.64
N ILE A 258 -3.31 -5.55 -12.25
CA ILE A 258 -4.00 -6.78 -11.83
C ILE A 258 -4.09 -7.75 -13.02
N LEU A 259 -4.59 -7.26 -14.16
CA LEU A 259 -4.76 -8.06 -15.36
C LEU A 259 -3.43 -8.51 -15.95
N SER A 260 -2.34 -7.75 -15.76
CA SER A 260 -0.99 -8.15 -16.17
C SER A 260 -0.37 -9.22 -15.25
N SER A 261 -0.87 -9.43 -14.03
CA SER A 261 -0.39 -10.48 -13.12
C SER A 261 -0.87 -11.88 -13.56
N GLN A 262 0.05 -12.83 -13.71
CA GLN A 262 -0.25 -14.19 -14.17
C GLN A 262 -0.97 -15.06 -13.12
N SER A 263 -0.70 -14.84 -11.84
CA SER A 263 -1.35 -15.55 -10.73
C SER A 263 -2.18 -14.61 -9.86
N SER A 264 -3.25 -15.15 -9.26
CA SER A 264 -3.94 -14.53 -8.13
C SER A 264 -2.94 -14.46 -6.99
N ALA A 265 -2.35 -13.28 -6.80
CA ALA A 265 -1.36 -13.06 -5.76
C ALA A 265 -2.05 -12.53 -4.50
N ASP A 266 -1.46 -12.84 -3.34
CA ASP A 266 -2.03 -12.48 -2.03
C ASP A 266 -2.43 -10.98 -1.97
N GLY A 267 -3.64 -10.72 -1.47
CA GLY A 267 -4.26 -9.39 -1.41
C GLY A 267 -4.94 -8.89 -2.70
N GLU A 268 -4.92 -9.65 -3.80
CA GLU A 268 -5.60 -9.28 -5.06
C GLU A 268 -7.11 -9.19 -4.90
N ASP A 269 -7.75 -10.20 -4.32
CA ASP A 269 -9.21 -10.26 -4.19
C ASP A 269 -9.78 -9.10 -3.38
N ARG A 270 -9.02 -8.64 -2.38
CA ARG A 270 -9.42 -7.48 -1.58
C ARG A 270 -9.32 -6.20 -2.41
N LEU A 271 -8.23 -6.03 -3.15
CA LEU A 271 -8.07 -4.88 -4.04
C LEU A 271 -9.16 -4.86 -5.12
N ILE A 272 -9.46 -6.00 -5.73
CA ILE A 272 -10.54 -6.12 -6.70
C ILE A 272 -11.87 -5.71 -6.06
N ARG A 273 -12.21 -6.23 -4.88
CA ARG A 273 -13.43 -5.84 -4.15
C ARG A 273 -13.49 -4.34 -3.85
N ALA A 274 -12.38 -3.73 -3.46
CA ALA A 274 -12.31 -2.29 -3.22
C ALA A 274 -12.56 -1.48 -4.51
N LEU A 275 -11.97 -1.90 -5.64
CA LEU A 275 -12.18 -1.25 -6.94
C LEU A 275 -13.62 -1.45 -7.45
N THR A 276 -14.18 -2.66 -7.31
CA THR A 276 -15.58 -2.93 -7.61
C THR A 276 -16.49 -2.04 -6.75
N GLY A 277 -16.21 -1.93 -5.45
CA GLY A 277 -16.91 -1.03 -4.55
C GLY A 277 -16.88 0.42 -5.03
N LEU A 278 -15.71 0.92 -5.44
CA LEU A 278 -15.55 2.27 -6.01
C LEU A 278 -16.40 2.50 -7.27
N ILE A 279 -16.50 1.51 -8.15
CA ILE A 279 -17.31 1.59 -9.38
C ILE A 279 -18.80 1.62 -9.08
N LEU A 280 -19.24 0.87 -8.07
CA LEU A 280 -20.64 0.77 -7.68
C LEU A 280 -21.13 1.97 -6.86
N LEU A 281 -20.25 2.91 -6.47
CA LEU A 281 -20.64 4.14 -5.81
C LEU A 281 -21.36 5.07 -6.80
N THR A 282 -22.62 5.40 -6.47
CA THR A 282 -23.43 6.31 -7.28
C THR A 282 -23.08 7.78 -7.06
N ASN A 283 -22.64 8.14 -5.84
CA ASN A 283 -22.31 9.50 -5.47
C ASN A 283 -21.14 9.53 -4.46
N PRO A 284 -20.00 10.15 -4.81
CA PRO A 284 -19.63 10.70 -6.13
C PRO A 284 -19.46 9.58 -7.19
N GLY A 285 -19.96 9.81 -8.41
CA GLY A 285 -19.84 8.86 -9.52
C GLY A 285 -18.45 8.86 -10.16
N VAL A 286 -18.15 7.83 -10.95
CA VAL A 286 -16.93 7.73 -11.76
C VAL A 286 -17.13 8.47 -13.08
N ASP A 287 -16.14 9.24 -13.53
CA ASP A 287 -16.18 9.96 -14.80
C ASP A 287 -16.26 8.97 -16.00
N PRO A 288 -17.21 9.15 -16.96
CA PRO A 288 -17.32 8.33 -18.17
C PRO A 288 -15.98 8.06 -18.88
N SER A 289 -15.07 9.04 -18.91
CA SER A 289 -13.75 8.89 -19.55
C SER A 289 -12.88 7.81 -18.91
N ILE A 290 -13.10 7.50 -17.63
CA ILE A 290 -12.35 6.52 -16.87
C ILE A 290 -12.84 5.11 -17.20
N PHE A 291 -14.15 4.89 -17.35
CA PHE A 291 -14.71 3.61 -17.79
C PHE A 291 -14.16 3.20 -19.16
N CYS A 292 -14.18 4.14 -20.10
CA CYS A 292 -13.53 4.06 -21.40
C CYS A 292 -12.05 3.59 -21.30
N ARG A 293 -11.25 4.26 -20.46
CA ARG A 293 -9.85 3.87 -20.22
C ARG A 293 -9.71 2.51 -19.55
N CYS A 294 -10.68 2.09 -18.72
CA CYS A 294 -10.67 0.77 -18.10
C CYS A 294 -10.89 -0.35 -19.12
N LEU A 295 -11.70 -0.13 -20.17
CA LEU A 295 -11.88 -1.10 -21.27
C LEU A 295 -10.68 -1.15 -22.23
N ASP A 296 -9.95 -0.05 -22.42
CA ASP A 296 -8.73 -0.06 -23.23
C ASP A 296 -7.66 -1.02 -22.68
N VAL A 297 -7.62 -1.20 -21.36
CA VAL A 297 -6.65 -2.06 -20.69
C VAL A 297 -6.75 -3.52 -21.15
N PRO A 298 -7.87 -4.24 -20.99
CA PRO A 298 -7.98 -5.61 -21.47
C PRO A 298 -7.88 -5.70 -23.00
N ILE A 299 -8.44 -4.74 -23.75
CA ILE A 299 -8.35 -4.73 -25.22
C ILE A 299 -6.87 -4.67 -25.68
N SER A 300 -6.07 -3.78 -25.08
CA SER A 300 -4.65 -3.66 -25.41
C SER A 300 -3.85 -4.90 -25.02
N LEU A 301 -4.14 -5.52 -23.87
CA LEU A 301 -3.46 -6.74 -23.44
C LEU A 301 -3.69 -7.92 -24.40
N VAL A 302 -4.89 -8.04 -24.96
CA VAL A 302 -5.23 -9.10 -25.91
C VAL A 302 -4.66 -8.79 -27.30
N ARG A 303 -4.83 -7.55 -27.79
CA ARG A 303 -4.30 -7.14 -29.11
C ARG A 303 -2.79 -7.23 -29.22
N ASP A 304 -2.08 -6.92 -28.14
CA ASP A 304 -0.62 -7.04 -28.09
C ASP A 304 -0.15 -8.51 -28.04
N GLY A 305 -1.06 -9.49 -27.99
CA GLY A 305 -0.74 -10.91 -27.83
C GLY A 305 -0.08 -11.24 -26.48
N LYS A 306 -0.13 -10.31 -25.52
CA LYS A 306 0.54 -10.46 -24.22
C LYS A 306 -0.20 -11.44 -23.32
N LYS A 307 -1.52 -11.55 -23.47
CA LYS A 307 -2.36 -12.44 -22.67
C LYS A 307 -3.57 -12.93 -23.44
N ASP A 308 -3.85 -14.21 -23.27
CA ASP A 308 -5.12 -14.78 -23.67
C ASP A 308 -6.24 -14.26 -22.78
N VAL A 309 -7.42 -14.12 -23.36
CA VAL A 309 -8.68 -13.77 -22.67
C VAL A 309 -8.95 -14.74 -21.51
N SER A 310 -8.54 -16.00 -21.64
CA SER A 310 -8.62 -17.02 -20.60
C SER A 310 -7.84 -16.65 -19.32
N ALA A 311 -6.73 -15.92 -19.43
CA ALA A 311 -5.95 -15.46 -18.27
C ALA A 311 -6.63 -14.29 -17.52
N ILE A 312 -7.49 -13.55 -18.22
CA ILE A 312 -8.32 -12.48 -17.65
C ILE A 312 -9.57 -13.11 -17.03
N ALA A 313 -10.23 -14.02 -17.75
CA ALA A 313 -11.47 -14.66 -17.36
C ALA A 313 -11.31 -15.81 -16.34
N GLY A 314 -10.10 -16.34 -16.18
CA GLY A 314 -9.81 -17.46 -15.27
C GLY A 314 -10.01 -17.14 -13.79
N SER A 315 -10.20 -15.87 -13.41
CA SER A 315 -10.56 -15.46 -12.06
C SER A 315 -11.96 -14.86 -12.02
N ILE A 316 -12.84 -15.48 -11.22
CA ILE A 316 -14.21 -14.98 -10.97
C ILE A 316 -14.17 -13.53 -10.48
N MET A 317 -13.19 -13.18 -9.63
CA MET A 317 -13.08 -11.81 -9.10
C MET A 317 -12.73 -10.80 -10.20
N ARG A 318 -11.80 -11.14 -11.10
CA ARG A 318 -11.45 -10.27 -12.24
C ARG A 318 -12.63 -10.10 -13.19
N MET A 319 -13.38 -11.16 -13.43
CA MET A 319 -14.61 -11.10 -14.23
C MET A 319 -15.69 -10.23 -13.57
N ASN A 320 -15.87 -10.32 -12.25
CA ASN A 320 -16.80 -9.47 -11.52
C ASN A 320 -16.44 -7.98 -11.63
N LEU A 321 -15.14 -7.64 -11.59
CA LEU A 321 -14.68 -6.27 -11.82
C LEU A 321 -15.02 -5.80 -13.24
N LEU A 322 -14.74 -6.62 -14.26
CA LEU A 322 -15.08 -6.31 -15.66
C LEU A 322 -16.58 -6.15 -15.85
N HIS A 323 -17.39 -7.03 -15.27
CA HIS A 323 -18.84 -6.93 -15.33
C HIS A 323 -19.34 -5.64 -14.67
N ALA A 324 -18.79 -5.26 -13.51
CA ALA A 324 -19.14 -4.00 -12.87
C ALA A 324 -18.77 -2.78 -13.74
N ILE A 325 -17.62 -2.81 -14.42
CA ILE A 325 -17.20 -1.78 -15.38
C ILE A 325 -18.17 -1.71 -16.56
N LEU A 326 -18.55 -2.84 -17.14
CA LEU A 326 -19.47 -2.90 -18.28
C LEU A 326 -20.88 -2.43 -17.90
N SER A 327 -21.41 -2.93 -16.79
CA SER A 327 -22.75 -2.58 -16.29
C SER A 327 -22.84 -1.09 -15.95
N MET A 328 -21.94 -0.59 -15.10
CA MET A 328 -21.97 0.83 -14.71
C MET A 328 -21.54 1.75 -15.85
N GLY A 329 -20.59 1.31 -16.69
CA GLY A 329 -20.14 2.07 -17.84
C GLY A 329 -21.26 2.29 -18.85
N LYS A 330 -22.11 1.29 -19.11
CA LYS A 330 -23.30 1.44 -19.96
C LYS A 330 -24.26 2.50 -19.42
N ASP A 331 -24.59 2.44 -18.14
CA ASP A 331 -25.53 3.36 -17.51
C ASP A 331 -24.99 4.80 -17.47
N VAL A 332 -23.71 4.97 -17.11
CA VAL A 332 -23.07 6.27 -16.95
C VAL A 332 -22.69 6.90 -18.29
N CYS A 333 -22.22 6.10 -19.26
CA CYS A 333 -21.78 6.62 -20.56
C CYS A 333 -22.95 6.94 -21.49
N ALA A 334 -24.10 6.25 -21.38
CA ALA A 334 -25.27 6.45 -22.24
C ALA A 334 -25.79 7.91 -22.25
N GLY A 335 -25.63 8.64 -21.14
CA GLY A 335 -26.01 10.05 -21.02
C GLY A 335 -24.89 11.07 -21.26
N SER A 336 -23.69 10.62 -21.68
CA SER A 336 -22.48 11.44 -21.71
C SER A 336 -21.94 11.66 -23.13
N ARG A 337 -21.02 12.62 -23.30
CA ARG A 337 -20.27 12.83 -24.56
C ARG A 337 -19.37 11.64 -24.93
N ALA A 338 -19.11 10.73 -24.00
CA ALA A 338 -18.30 9.54 -24.21
C ALA A 338 -19.12 8.32 -24.69
N SER A 339 -20.42 8.49 -24.95
CA SER A 339 -21.34 7.39 -25.31
C SER A 339 -20.89 6.60 -26.54
N GLU A 340 -20.61 7.29 -27.66
CA GLU A 340 -20.17 6.64 -28.91
C GLU A 340 -18.86 5.87 -28.73
N GLU A 341 -17.92 6.50 -28.03
CA GLU A 341 -16.61 5.91 -27.77
C GLU A 341 -16.69 4.72 -26.81
N TRP A 342 -17.60 4.76 -25.84
CA TRP A 342 -17.89 3.64 -24.96
C TRP A 342 -18.43 2.45 -25.76
N PHE A 343 -19.49 2.64 -26.56
CA PHE A 343 -20.10 1.56 -27.33
C PHE A 343 -19.12 0.93 -28.32
N ARG A 344 -18.27 1.74 -28.97
CA ARG A 344 -17.21 1.25 -29.85
C ARG A 344 -16.23 0.34 -29.11
N ARG A 345 -15.82 0.72 -27.89
CA ARG A 345 -14.92 -0.11 -27.05
C ARG A 345 -15.61 -1.37 -26.55
N GLU A 346 -16.87 -1.27 -26.15
CA GLU A 346 -17.69 -2.40 -25.71
C GLU A 346 -17.85 -3.44 -26.82
N GLU A 347 -18.14 -3.01 -28.06
CA GLU A 347 -18.24 -3.89 -29.22
C GLU A 347 -16.91 -4.61 -29.52
N ILE A 348 -15.78 -3.88 -29.50
CA ILE A 348 -14.45 -4.48 -29.69
C ILE A 348 -14.16 -5.52 -28.61
N PHE A 349 -14.48 -5.22 -27.35
CA PHE A 349 -14.25 -6.14 -26.25
C PHE A 349 -15.19 -7.36 -26.31
N GLY A 350 -16.44 -7.17 -26.72
CA GLY A 350 -17.39 -8.25 -26.98
C GLY A 350 -16.92 -9.22 -28.06
N GLY A 351 -16.43 -8.70 -29.18
CA GLY A 351 -15.85 -9.53 -30.26
C GLY A 351 -14.66 -10.37 -29.78
N ILE A 352 -13.78 -9.79 -28.96
CA ILE A 352 -12.65 -10.51 -28.34
C ILE A 352 -13.14 -11.66 -27.43
N LEU A 353 -14.21 -11.45 -26.67
CA LEU A 353 -14.78 -12.49 -25.80
C LEU A 353 -15.41 -13.63 -26.61
N GLU A 354 -16.11 -13.32 -27.70
CA GLU A 354 -16.71 -14.31 -28.59
C GLU A 354 -15.66 -15.16 -29.33
N GLU A 355 -14.59 -14.54 -29.80
CA GLU A 355 -13.46 -15.23 -30.43
C GLU A 355 -12.79 -16.22 -29.46
N SER A 356 -12.71 -15.88 -28.18
CA SER A 356 -12.13 -16.76 -27.16
C SER A 356 -13.00 -17.99 -26.81
N GLN A 357 -14.27 -18.03 -27.21
CA GLN A 357 -15.18 -19.15 -26.92
C GLN A 357 -15.24 -20.19 -28.06
N LYS A 358 -14.69 -19.87 -29.23
CA LYS A 358 -14.65 -20.76 -30.40
C LYS A 358 -13.42 -21.67 -30.37
#